data_AF-A0A800C6J6-F1
#
_entry.id   AF-A0A800C6J6-F1
#
_cell.length_a   1.000
_cell.length_b   1.000
_cell.length_c   1.000
_cell.angle_alpha   90.00
_cell.angle_beta   90.00
_cell.angle_gamma   90.00
#
_symmetry.space_group_name_H-M   'P 1'
#
loop_
_entity.id
_entity.type
_entity.pdbx_description
1 polymer ?
#
loop_
_entity_poly.entity_id
_entity_poly.type
_entity_poly.pdbx_seq_one_letter_code
_entity_poly.pdbx_strand_id
1 'polypeptide(L)'
;MKPRVLILSATIFLAACVAAPPWASGENYGQIRALKRRAATVMRQKNDFVARVLGSYNIPHQRTEEGVVIRLQIGNDWLDVNRIEIVPLVREGEHGLDVMGHEIFFYTEGQILLLVSELAIR
;
A
#
# COMPACT_ATOMS: atom_id res chain seq x y z
N MET A 1 60.73 -15.04 4.08
CA MET A 1 59.69 -15.61 3.19
C MET A 1 59.81 -14.93 1.83
N LYS A 2 59.88 -15.70 0.73
CA LYS A 2 60.36 -15.23 -0.59
C LYS A 2 59.35 -14.27 -1.26
N PRO A 3 59.78 -13.11 -1.81
CA PRO A 3 58.89 -12.07 -2.37
C PRO A 3 58.05 -12.55 -3.57
N ARG A 4 58.43 -13.67 -4.19
CA ARG A 4 57.69 -14.32 -5.29
C ARG A 4 56.34 -14.91 -4.85
N VAL A 5 56.19 -15.32 -3.59
CA VAL A 5 54.93 -15.89 -3.07
C VAL A 5 53.90 -14.80 -2.79
N LEU A 6 54.37 -13.60 -2.40
CA LEU A 6 53.52 -12.47 -2.04
C LEU A 6 52.88 -11.79 -3.27
N ILE A 7 53.57 -11.84 -4.41
CA ILE A 7 53.06 -11.31 -5.69
C ILE A 7 52.02 -12.27 -6.29
N LEU A 8 52.22 -13.59 -6.15
CA LEU A 8 51.29 -14.60 -6.67
C LEU A 8 49.95 -14.60 -5.91
N SER A 9 49.99 -14.42 -4.58
CA SER A 9 48.77 -14.32 -3.77
C SER A 9 47.99 -13.04 -4.06
N ALA A 10 48.67 -11.92 -4.32
CA ALA A 10 48.03 -10.66 -4.70
C ALA A 10 47.33 -10.73 -6.07
N THR A 11 47.90 -11.46 -7.03
CA THR A 11 47.30 -11.63 -8.37
C THR A 11 46.09 -12.57 -8.35
N ILE A 12 46.13 -13.62 -7.53
CA ILE A 12 44.99 -14.55 -7.35
C ILE A 12 43.81 -13.84 -6.67
N PHE A 13 44.08 -12.99 -5.69
CA PHE A 13 43.02 -12.22 -4.99
C PHE A 13 42.38 -11.18 -5.92
N LEU A 14 43.17 -10.52 -6.77
CA LEU A 14 42.65 -9.54 -7.74
C LEU A 14 41.82 -10.20 -8.86
N ALA A 15 42.21 -11.40 -9.30
CA ALA A 15 41.44 -12.17 -10.29
C ALA A 15 40.09 -12.68 -9.72
N ALA A 16 40.04 -13.01 -8.43
CA ALA A 16 38.82 -13.42 -7.75
C ALA A 16 37.80 -12.27 -7.62
N CYS A 17 38.25 -11.02 -7.48
CA CYS A 17 37.37 -9.85 -7.44
C CYS A 17 36.77 -9.48 -8.81
N VAL A 18 37.48 -9.77 -9.92
CA VAL A 18 37.00 -9.50 -11.29
C VAL A 18 36.02 -10.58 -11.79
N ALA A 19 36.09 -11.79 -11.23
CA ALA A 19 35.17 -12.89 -11.55
C ALA A 19 33.85 -12.84 -10.76
N ALA A 20 33.59 -11.76 -10.00
CA ALA A 20 32.28 -11.53 -9.41
C ALA A 20 31.27 -11.34 -10.54
N PRO A 21 30.31 -12.25 -10.71
CA PRO A 21 29.45 -12.21 -11.87
C PRO A 21 28.38 -11.11 -11.74
N PRO A 22 27.97 -10.48 -12.85
CA PRO A 22 27.21 -9.23 -12.86
C PRO A 22 25.74 -9.36 -12.45
N TRP A 23 25.35 -10.41 -11.71
CA TRP A 23 23.95 -10.60 -11.27
C TRP A 23 23.54 -9.71 -10.10
N ALA A 24 24.43 -8.82 -9.64
CA ALA A 24 24.10 -7.80 -8.67
C ALA A 24 23.25 -6.68 -9.32
N SER A 25 21.94 -6.90 -9.28
CA SER A 25 20.91 -5.86 -9.13
C SER A 25 20.65 -4.94 -10.32
N GLY A 26 19.67 -5.32 -11.11
CA GLY A 26 18.84 -4.37 -11.84
C GLY A 26 17.38 -4.80 -11.73
N GLU A 27 16.67 -4.30 -10.71
CA GLU A 27 15.20 -4.31 -10.78
C GLU A 27 14.82 -3.67 -12.12
N ASN A 28 14.17 -4.44 -12.99
CA ASN A 28 13.99 -4.02 -14.36
C ASN A 28 13.11 -2.75 -14.35
N TYR A 29 13.57 -1.65 -14.97
CA TYR A 29 12.87 -0.37 -14.94
C TYR A 29 11.38 -0.48 -15.33
N GLY A 30 11.06 -1.43 -16.21
CA GLY A 30 9.68 -1.79 -16.55
C GLY A 30 8.86 -2.33 -15.36
N GLN A 31 9.45 -3.16 -14.50
CA GLN A 31 8.81 -3.71 -13.30
C GLN A 31 8.53 -2.61 -12.27
N ILE A 32 9.48 -1.70 -12.02
CA ILE A 32 9.29 -0.56 -11.11
C ILE A 32 8.15 0.34 -11.62
N ARG A 33 8.12 0.62 -12.93
CA ARG A 33 7.05 1.44 -13.54
C ARG A 33 5.69 0.76 -13.42
N ALA A 34 5.61 -0.55 -13.68
CA ALA A 34 4.38 -1.33 -13.53
C ALA A 34 3.89 -1.32 -12.07
N LEU A 35 4.80 -1.49 -11.10
CA LEU A 35 4.48 -1.45 -9.68
C LEU A 35 3.92 -0.08 -9.26
N LYS A 36 4.57 1.02 -9.68
CA LYS A 36 4.08 2.38 -9.42
C LYS A 36 2.68 2.61 -9.98
N ARG A 37 2.41 2.16 -11.21
CA ARG A 37 1.09 2.28 -11.83
C ARG A 37 0.03 1.47 -11.08
N ARG A 38 0.39 0.26 -10.62
CA ARG A 38 -0.50 -0.57 -9.81
C ARG A 38 -0.79 0.08 -8.46
N ALA A 39 0.22 0.61 -7.78
CA ALA A 39 0.04 1.34 -6.52
C ALA A 39 -0.90 2.54 -6.69
N ALA A 40 -0.72 3.34 -7.74
CA ALA A 40 -1.60 4.48 -8.04
C ALA A 40 -3.05 4.04 -8.30
N THR A 41 -3.23 2.91 -8.98
CA THR A 41 -4.57 2.34 -9.25
C THR A 41 -5.23 1.88 -7.96
N VAL A 42 -4.51 1.14 -7.11
CA VAL A 42 -5.01 0.67 -5.82
C VAL A 42 -5.37 1.84 -4.90
N MET A 43 -4.54 2.88 -4.86
CA MET A 43 -4.83 4.09 -4.07
C MET A 43 -6.12 4.76 -4.54
N ARG A 44 -6.34 4.88 -5.85
CA ARG A 44 -7.57 5.44 -6.41
C ARG A 44 -8.79 4.59 -6.04
N GLN A 45 -8.72 3.28 -6.24
CA GLN A 45 -9.80 2.35 -5.90
C GLN A 45 -10.15 2.41 -4.41
N LYS A 46 -9.14 2.47 -3.53
CA LYS A 46 -9.34 2.66 -2.09
C LYS A 46 -10.06 3.97 -1.79
N ASN A 47 -9.57 5.08 -2.34
CA ASN A 47 -10.13 6.41 -2.10
C ASN A 47 -11.59 6.52 -2.59
N ASP A 48 -11.87 5.99 -3.77
CA ASP A 48 -13.21 6.00 -4.36
C ASP A 48 -14.17 5.06 -3.64
N PHE A 49 -13.68 3.92 -3.16
CA PHE A 49 -14.46 3.05 -2.30
C PHE A 49 -14.92 3.77 -1.03
N VAL A 50 -14.00 4.42 -0.31
CA VAL A 50 -14.33 5.15 0.93
C VAL A 50 -15.39 6.22 0.66
N ALA A 51 -15.21 7.03 -0.38
CA ALA A 51 -16.17 8.09 -0.72
C ALA A 51 -17.55 7.55 -1.11
N ARG A 52 -17.60 6.41 -1.84
CA ARG A 52 -18.86 5.74 -2.14
C ARG A 52 -19.56 5.24 -0.88
N VAL A 53 -18.82 4.68 0.08
CA VAL A 53 -19.40 4.24 1.35
C VAL A 53 -19.97 5.44 2.11
N LEU A 54 -19.19 6.51 2.31
CA LEU A 54 -19.69 7.72 2.95
C LEU A 54 -20.93 8.29 2.25
N GLY A 55 -20.93 8.29 0.91
CA GLY A 55 -22.08 8.70 0.11
C GLY A 55 -23.31 7.82 0.34
N SER A 56 -23.15 6.49 0.45
CA SER A 56 -24.27 5.57 0.73
C SER A 56 -24.91 5.81 2.10
N TYR A 57 -24.14 6.31 3.07
CA TYR A 57 -24.62 6.72 4.39
C TYR A 57 -25.05 8.18 4.45
N ASN A 58 -25.01 8.92 3.33
CA ASN A 58 -25.24 10.36 3.26
C ASN A 58 -24.37 11.17 4.23
N ILE A 59 -23.13 10.74 4.49
CA ILE A 59 -22.20 11.45 5.36
C ILE A 59 -21.46 12.52 4.54
N PRO A 60 -21.64 13.81 4.87
CA PRO A 60 -20.90 14.88 4.21
C PRO A 60 -19.40 14.76 4.50
N HIS A 61 -18.59 14.93 3.46
CA HIS A 61 -17.15 14.76 3.57
C HIS A 61 -16.39 15.65 2.60
N GLN A 62 -15.15 15.98 2.95
CA GLN A 62 -14.23 16.73 2.08
C GLN A 62 -13.12 15.82 1.58
N ARG A 63 -12.72 16.02 0.31
CA ARG A 63 -11.68 15.22 -0.36
C ARG A 63 -10.56 16.13 -0.86
N THR A 64 -9.33 15.61 -0.89
CA THR A 64 -8.23 16.23 -1.65
C THR A 64 -8.43 16.06 -3.16
N GLU A 65 -7.55 16.66 -3.95
CA GLU A 65 -7.52 16.48 -5.41
C GLU A 65 -7.28 15.01 -5.80
N GLU A 66 -6.52 14.28 -5.00
CA GLU A 66 -6.26 12.84 -5.16
C GLU A 66 -7.41 11.94 -4.63
N GLY A 67 -8.50 12.55 -4.16
CA GLY A 67 -9.70 11.87 -3.69
C GLY A 67 -9.61 11.32 -2.26
N VAL A 68 -8.56 11.65 -1.50
CA VAL A 68 -8.40 11.23 -0.10
C VAL A 68 -9.39 11.98 0.76
N VAL A 69 -10.16 11.27 1.59
CA VAL A 69 -11.08 11.91 2.54
C VAL A 69 -10.28 12.49 3.71
N ILE A 70 -10.39 13.80 3.92
CA ILE A 70 -9.64 14.53 4.94
C ILE A 70 -10.52 15.04 6.07
N ARG A 71 -11.82 15.23 5.83
CA ARG A 71 -12.78 15.68 6.85
C ARG A 71 -14.13 15.00 6.67
N LEU A 72 -14.78 14.75 7.80
CA LEU A 72 -16.14 14.24 7.88
C LEU A 72 -16.99 15.19 8.70
N GLN A 73 -18.26 15.34 8.33
CA GLN A 73 -19.22 16.01 9.19
C GLN A 73 -19.94 14.97 10.05
N ILE A 74 -19.81 15.08 11.36
CA ILE A 74 -20.50 14.21 12.32
C ILE A 74 -21.34 15.10 13.23
N GLY A 75 -22.67 14.95 13.15
CA GLY A 75 -23.58 15.90 13.77
C GLY A 75 -23.38 17.29 13.16
N ASN A 76 -23.02 18.28 13.99
CA ASN A 76 -22.78 19.65 13.56
C ASN A 76 -21.28 19.97 13.35
N ASP A 77 -20.39 19.05 13.70
CA ASP A 77 -18.95 19.31 13.74
C ASP A 77 -18.24 18.72 12.53
N TRP A 78 -17.28 19.47 12.01
CA TRP A 78 -16.34 18.98 11.01
C TRP A 78 -15.08 18.46 11.70
N LEU A 79 -14.77 17.21 11.45
CA LEU A 79 -13.67 16.51 12.12
C LEU A 79 -12.62 16.10 11.11
N ASP A 80 -11.37 16.41 11.44
CA ASP A 80 -10.20 16.00 10.67
C ASP A 80 -10.01 14.48 10.78
N VAL A 81 -9.84 13.83 9.64
CA VAL A 81 -9.59 12.40 9.53
C VAL A 81 -8.09 12.17 9.51
N ASN A 82 -7.58 11.55 10.58
CA ASN A 82 -6.16 11.25 10.75
C ASN A 82 -5.77 9.93 10.07
N ARG A 83 -6.69 8.96 10.08
CA ARG A 83 -6.46 7.63 9.49
C ARG A 83 -7.76 6.98 9.06
N ILE A 84 -7.68 6.21 7.98
CA ILE A 84 -8.76 5.35 7.51
C ILE A 84 -8.25 3.92 7.39
N GLU A 85 -8.87 3.01 8.14
CA GLU A 85 -8.59 1.57 8.07
C GLU A 85 -9.80 0.85 7.47
N ILE A 86 -9.54 -0.09 6.56
CA ILE A 86 -10.56 -0.87 5.87
C ILE A 86 -10.24 -2.34 6.12
N VAL A 87 -11.13 -3.05 6.80
CA VAL A 87 -10.95 -4.44 7.19
C VAL A 87 -11.99 -5.28 6.44
N PRO A 88 -11.59 -6.23 5.59
CA PRO A 88 -12.54 -7.08 4.89
C PRO A 88 -13.22 -8.03 5.87
N LEU A 89 -14.53 -8.13 5.76
CA LEU A 89 -15.33 -9.16 6.41
C LEU A 89 -15.38 -10.36 5.49
N VAL A 90 -14.80 -11.48 5.92
CA VAL A 90 -14.68 -12.70 5.11
C VAL A 90 -15.52 -13.83 5.68
N ARG A 91 -16.00 -14.70 4.78
CA ARG A 91 -16.65 -15.97 5.11
C ARG A 91 -16.00 -17.08 4.29
N GLU A 92 -15.97 -18.31 4.83
CA GLU A 92 -15.63 -19.49 4.03
C GLU A 92 -16.75 -19.81 3.02
N GLY A 93 -16.39 -19.82 1.74
CA GLY A 93 -17.22 -20.25 0.61
C GLY A 93 -16.67 -21.51 -0.06
N GLU A 94 -17.33 -21.98 -1.12
CA GLU A 94 -16.95 -23.23 -1.82
C GLU A 94 -15.55 -23.22 -2.43
N HIS A 95 -14.99 -22.02 -2.69
CA HIS A 95 -13.69 -21.86 -3.36
C HIS A 95 -12.66 -21.08 -2.53
N GLY A 96 -12.90 -20.89 -1.22
CA GLY A 96 -11.98 -20.18 -0.33
C GLY A 96 -12.67 -19.10 0.48
N LEU A 97 -12.00 -17.98 0.72
CA LEU A 97 -12.56 -16.86 1.48
C LEU A 97 -13.30 -15.89 0.54
N ASP A 98 -14.60 -15.74 0.77
CA ASP A 98 -15.45 -14.76 0.11
C ASP A 98 -15.52 -13.47 0.95
N VAL A 99 -15.25 -12.34 0.32
CA VAL A 99 -15.39 -11.02 0.95
C VAL A 99 -16.87 -10.64 0.94
N MET A 100 -17.49 -10.66 2.10
CA MET A 100 -18.91 -10.33 2.32
C MET A 100 -19.13 -8.83 2.48
N GLY A 101 -18.09 -8.09 2.85
CA GLY A 101 -18.17 -6.65 3.09
C GLY A 101 -16.88 -6.12 3.70
N HIS A 102 -16.96 -4.93 4.28
CA HIS A 102 -15.84 -4.22 4.88
C HIS A 102 -16.28 -3.44 6.11
N GLU A 103 -15.53 -3.55 7.19
CA GLU A 103 -15.55 -2.57 8.27
C GLU A 103 -14.60 -1.43 7.91
N ILE A 104 -15.06 -0.20 8.07
CA ILE A 104 -14.30 1.01 7.77
C ILE A 104 -14.25 1.87 9.01
N PHE A 105 -13.04 2.08 9.51
CA PHE A 105 -12.74 2.88 10.68
C PHE A 105 -12.17 4.22 10.25
N PHE A 106 -12.81 5.30 10.68
CA PHE A 106 -12.34 6.66 10.50
C PHE A 106 -11.88 7.20 11.85
N TYR A 107 -10.57 7.37 11.99
CA TYR A 107 -9.96 7.92 13.20
C TYR A 107 -9.89 9.43 13.08
N THR A 108 -10.57 10.14 13.98
CA THR A 108 -10.53 11.60 14.07
C THR A 108 -9.87 12.04 15.37
N GLU A 109 -9.76 13.34 15.59
CA GLU A 109 -9.43 13.86 16.92
C GLU A 109 -10.60 13.59 17.87
N GLY A 110 -10.40 12.69 18.84
CA GLY A 110 -11.34 12.43 19.93
C GLY A 110 -12.38 11.32 19.70
N GLN A 111 -12.58 10.82 18.47
CA GLN A 111 -13.50 9.69 18.23
C GLN A 111 -13.12 8.82 17.03
N ILE A 112 -13.74 7.64 16.98
CA ILE A 112 -13.63 6.70 15.87
C ILE A 112 -15.05 6.47 15.35
N LEU A 113 -15.24 6.73 14.05
CA LEU A 113 -16.46 6.34 13.36
C LEU A 113 -16.25 4.98 12.69
N LEU A 114 -17.16 4.04 12.94
CA LEU A 114 -17.19 2.73 12.29
C LEU A 114 -18.39 2.66 11.33
N LEU A 115 -18.13 2.26 10.08
CA LEU A 115 -19.15 1.92 9.10
C LEU A 115 -18.95 0.48 8.60
N VAL A 116 -20.04 -0.24 8.36
CA VAL A 116 -20.02 -1.61 7.80
C VAL A 116 -20.64 -1.56 6.41
N SER A 117 -19.85 -1.88 5.38
CA SER A 117 -20.29 -1.80 3.99
C SER A 117 -20.28 -3.16 3.31
N GLU A 118 -21.40 -3.57 2.73
CA GLU A 118 -21.49 -4.74 1.85
C GLU A 118 -20.98 -4.43 0.42
N LEU A 119 -20.53 -3.19 0.16
CA LEU A 119 -20.02 -2.82 -1.14
C LEU A 119 -18.67 -3.50 -1.42
N ALA A 120 -18.51 -3.94 -2.67
CA ALA A 120 -17.23 -4.42 -3.16
C ALA A 120 -16.29 -3.25 -3.52
N ILE A 121 -15.02 -3.39 -3.14
CA ILE A 121 -13.93 -2.56 -3.68
C ILE A 121 -13.74 -2.96 -5.16
N ARG A 122 -13.77 -1.99 -6.07
CA ARG A 122 -13.65 -2.17 -7.52
C ARG A 122 -12.81 -1.05 -8.10
#